data_AF-A0A5C8EDY9-F1
#
_entry.id   AF-A0A5C8EDY9-F1
#
_cell.length_a   1.000
_cell.length_b   1.000
_cell.length_c   1.000
_cell.angle_alpha   90.00
_cell.angle_beta   90.00
_cell.angle_gamma   90.00
#
_symmetry.space_group_name_H-M   'P 1'
#
loop_
_entity.id
_entity.type
_entity.pdbx_description
1 polymer ?
#
loop_
_entity_poly.entity_id
_entity_poly.type
_entity_poly.pdbx_seq_one_letter_code
_entity_poly.pdbx_strand_id
1 'polypeptide(L)' 'MICVICKKDFDNLGETTIHIEGKTKDGKEVKTKEKKINICEDCILEIAKSGLPTEIRFED' A
#
# COMPACT_ATOMS: atom_id res chain seq x y z
N MET A 1 16.24 1.49 -5.90
CA MET A 1 15.27 1.16 -4.84
C MET A 1 14.32 0.11 -5.37
N ILE A 2 14.08 -0.97 -4.60
CA ILE A 2 13.32 -2.12 -5.08
C ILE A 2 11.85 -1.98 -4.68
N CYS A 3 10.94 -2.09 -5.64
CA CYS A 3 9.51 -2.19 -5.35
C CYS A 3 9.22 -3.52 -4.62
N VAL A 4 8.56 -3.46 -3.47
CA VAL A 4 8.29 -4.67 -2.67
C VAL A 4 7.32 -5.65 -3.33
N ILE A 5 6.48 -5.18 -4.26
CA ILE A 5 5.48 -5.97 -4.98
C ILE A 5 6.09 -6.63 -6.23
N CYS A 6 6.52 -5.84 -7.21
CA CYS A 6 7.00 -6.35 -8.50
C CYS A 6 8.49 -6.70 -8.53
N LYS A 7 9.23 -6.43 -7.44
CA LYS A 7 10.68 -6.69 -7.29
C LYS A 7 11.56 -6.03 -8.35
N LYS A 8 11.03 -5.08 -9.13
CA LYS A 8 11.82 -4.27 -10.06
C LYS A 8 12.60 -3.20 -9.30
N ASP A 9 13.80 -2.91 -9.79
CA ASP A 9 14.61 -1.77 -9.36
C ASP A 9 14.19 -0.51 -10.09
N PHE A 10 14.14 0.59 -9.33
CA PHE A 10 13.84 1.93 -9.82
C PHE A 10 14.88 2.90 -9.27
N ASP A 11 15.29 3.86 -10.10
CA ASP A 11 16.27 4.89 -9.70
C ASP A 11 15.71 5.81 -8.63
N ASN A 12 14.42 6.16 -8.73
CA ASN A 12 13.69 6.95 -7.75
C ASN A 12 12.37 6.27 -7.43
N LEU A 13 12.16 5.98 -6.14
CA LEU A 13 10.91 5.49 -5.61
C LEU A 13 10.67 6.23 -4.29
N GLY A 14 9.58 7.00 -4.20
CA GLY A 14 9.21 7.63 -2.94
C GLY A 14 8.88 6.57 -1.88
N GLU A 15 9.19 6.86 -0.61
CA GLU A 15 8.69 6.05 0.50
C GLU A 15 7.17 6.24 0.56
N THR A 16 6.41 5.17 0.37
CA THR A 16 4.94 5.24 0.38
C THR A 16 4.43 4.72 1.71
N THR A 17 3.66 5.53 2.43
CA THR A 17 2.99 5.11 3.66
C THR A 17 1.64 4.50 3.29
N ILE A 18 1.45 3.21 3.55
CA ILE A 18 0.18 2.51 3.28
C ILE A 18 -0.58 2.27 4.57
N HIS A 19 -1.86 2.65 4.56
CA HIS A 19 -2.80 2.45 5.64
C HIS A 19 -3.73 1.30 5.25
N ILE A 20 -3.56 0.15 5.90
CA ILE A 20 -4.39 -1.02 5.65
C ILE A 20 -5.43 -1.10 6.76
N GLU A 21 -6.69 -0.89 6.40
CA GLU A 21 -7.83 -1.07 7.29
C GLU A 21 -8.46 -2.44 7.07
N GLY A 22 -8.14 -3.40 7.93
CA GLY A 22 -8.77 -4.71 7.92
C GLY A 22 -9.96 -4.75 8.86
N LYS A 23 -11.16 -5.05 8.35
CA LYS A 23 -12.27 -5.51 9.19
C LYS A 23 -12.05 -6.97 9.55
N THR A 24 -12.07 -7.31 10.84
CA THR A 24 -12.12 -8.71 11.27
C THR A 24 -13.42 -9.35 10.78
N LYS A 25 -13.44 -10.69 10.57
CA LYS A 25 -14.63 -11.43 10.09
C LYS A 25 -15.89 -11.16 10.92
N ASP A 26 -15.73 -10.82 12.19
CA ASP A 26 -16.81 -10.47 13.12
C ASP A 26 -17.29 -9.02 13.01
N GLY A 27 -16.75 -8.22 12.09
CA GLY A 27 -17.15 -6.83 11.84
C GLY A 27 -16.93 -5.86 13.00
N LYS A 28 -16.37 -6.33 14.13
CA LYS A 28 -16.29 -5.59 15.40
C LYS A 28 -15.03 -4.72 15.55
N GLU A 29 -13.94 -5.07 14.88
CA GLU A 29 -12.68 -4.33 15.01
C GLU A 29 -12.10 -4.01 13.64
N VAL A 30 -11.86 -2.72 13.42
CA VAL A 30 -10.99 -2.23 12.34
C VAL A 30 -9.58 -2.23 12.91
N LYS A 31 -8.73 -3.15 12.43
CA LYS A 31 -7.29 -3.07 12.72
C LYS A 31 -6.64 -2.24 11.63
N THR A 32 -6.25 -1.01 11.98
CA THR A 32 -5.44 -0.16 11.12
C THR A 32 -3.97 -0.50 11.35
N LYS A 33 -3.29 -0.91 10.29
CA LYS A 33 -1.83 -1.05 10.28
C LYS A 33 -1.25 -0.04 9.32
N GLU A 34 -0.34 0.79 9.83
CA GLU A 34 0.49 1.66 9.02
C GLU A 34 1.80 0.94 8.70
N LYS A 35 2.20 0.98 7.43
CA LYS A 35 3.52 0.47 7.04
C LYS A 35 4.10 1.34 5.93
N LYS A 36 5.32 1.80 6.16
CA LYS A 36 6.18 2.44 5.15
C LYS A 36 6.77 1.38 4.25
N ILE A 37 6.48 1.44 2.96
CA ILE A 37 7.00 0.53 1.95
C ILE A 37 7.34 1.25 0.65
N ASN A 38 8.36 0.75 -0.02
CA ASN A 38 8.75 1.22 -1.34
C ASN A 38 7.90 0.50 -2.38
N ILE A 39 6.89 1.17 -2.94
CA ILE A 39 6.02 0.67 -4.00
C ILE A 39 6.05 1.60 -5.22
N CYS A 40 6.04 1.03 -6.42
CA CYS A 40 5.98 1.79 -7.67
C CYS A 40 4.52 2.12 -8.04
N GLU A 41 4.31 3.19 -8.79
CA GLU A 41 2.98 3.67 -9.19
C GLU A 41 2.11 2.60 -9.88
N ASP A 42 2.69 1.78 -10.77
CA ASP A 42 1.96 0.68 -11.42
C ASP A 42 1.35 -0.30 -10.40
N CYS A 43 2.10 -0.64 -9.35
CA CYS A 43 1.62 -1.56 -8.32
C CYS A 43 0.54 -0.91 -7.43
N ILE A 44 0.62 0.40 -7.20
CA ILE A 44 -0.41 1.18 -6.50
C ILE A 44 -1.72 1.13 -7.29
N LEU A 45 -1.66 1.34 -8.61
CA LEU A 45 -2.82 1.28 -9.49
C LEU A 45 -3.48 -0.09 -9.47
N GLU A 46 -2.69 -1.18 -9.47
CA GLU A 46 -3.23 -2.53 -9.38
C GLU A 46 -3.88 -2.83 -8.02
N ILE A 47 -3.31 -2.33 -6.90
CA ILE A 47 -3.94 -2.43 -5.58
C ILE A 47 -5.28 -1.67 -5.57
N ALA A 48 -5.32 -0.45 -6.10
CA ALA A 48 -6.55 0.33 -6.18
C ALA A 48 -7.64 -0.35 -7.02
N LYS A 49 -7.26 -1.03 -8.12
CA LYS A 49 -8.20 -1.80 -8.96
C LYS A 49 -8.69 -3.09 -8.32
N SER A 50 -7.97 -3.65 -7.34
CA SER A 50 -8.32 -4.93 -6.71
C SER A 50 -9.63 -4.89 -5.90
N GLY A 51 -10.17 -3.70 -5.64
CA GLY A 51 -11.39 -3.53 -4.84
C GLY A 51 -11.16 -3.71 -3.33
N LEU A 52 -9.91 -3.84 -2.90
CA LEU A 52 -9.56 -3.80 -1.48
C LEU A 52 -9.76 -2.38 -0.93
N PRO A 53 -10.45 -2.22 0.22
CA PRO A 53 -10.53 -0.93 0.90
C PRO A 53 -9.12 -0.54 1.38
N THR A 54 -8.44 0.26 0.58
CA THR A 54 -7.04 0.65 0.80
C THR A 54 -6.94 2.16 0.70
N GLU A 55 -6.36 2.81 1.71
CA GLU A 55 -6.02 4.23 1.65
C GLU A 55 -4.50 4.36 1.46
N ILE A 56 -4.10 5.06 0.40
CA ILE A 56 -2.70 5.25 0.03
C ILE A 56 -2.41 6.74 0.06
N ARG A 57 -1.46 7.15 0.91
CA ARG A 57 -1.03 8.55 1.05
C ARG A 57 0.40 8.68 0.57
N PHE A 58 0.65 9.68 -0.26
CA PHE A 58 1.98 10.10 -0.65
C PHE A 58 2.36 11.29 0.24
N GLU A 59 3.48 11.20 0.94
CA GLU A 59 4.06 12.35 1.65
C GLU A 59 5.05 13.04 0.67
N ASP A 60 4.90 14.36 0.51
CA ASP A 60 5.79 15.25 -0.28
C ASP A 60 7.18 15.39 0.36
#